data_AF-A0A1C6WFY0-F1
#
_entry.id   AF-A0A1C6WFY0-F1
#
_cell.length_a   1.000
_cell.length_b   1.000
_cell.length_c   1.000
_cell.angle_alpha   90.00
_cell.angle_beta   90.00
_cell.angle_gamma   90.00
#
_symmetry.space_group_name_H-M   'P 1'
#
loop_
_entity.id
_entity.type
_entity.pdbx_description
1 polymer ?
#
loop_
_entity_poly.entity_id
_entity_poly.type
_entity_poly.pdbx_seq_one_letter_code
_entity_poly.pdbx_strand_id
1 'polypeptide(L)'
;MMILKTTWNAGNNAMKYLYLPVASFLSSITPNAMLPSDPDYKQFEYINNTYKYDKFRCPEDTKFIYIYELIKASVTVNCNINYMPKDIPLLFVHSKDDSVCYYEGTISFHNKAKVKKKDLHIVDDMDHAITGAPGNEEILKKVIDWISDLRMNDEEEK
;
A
#
# COMPACT_ATOMS: atom_id res chain seq x y z
N MET A 1 23.61 28.81 -8.45
CA MET A 1 22.89 27.96 -7.48
C MET A 1 21.42 27.90 -7.91
N MET A 2 21.06 26.90 -8.70
CA MET A 2 19.68 26.77 -9.21
C MET A 2 18.81 26.18 -8.11
N ILE A 3 17.89 26.98 -7.60
CA ILE A 3 16.82 26.54 -6.71
C ILE A 3 15.75 25.89 -7.59
N LEU A 4 15.80 24.56 -7.71
CA LEU A 4 14.73 23.77 -8.33
C LEU A 4 13.54 23.73 -7.37
N LYS A 5 12.62 24.69 -7.52
CA LYS A 5 11.23 24.56 -7.04
C LYS A 5 10.52 23.53 -7.91
N THR A 6 10.80 22.24 -7.71
CA THR A 6 10.03 21.16 -8.33
C THR A 6 8.78 20.92 -7.51
N THR A 7 7.66 21.12 -8.19
CA THR A 7 6.28 21.02 -7.73
C THR A 7 5.96 19.68 -7.09
N TRP A 8 5.03 19.72 -6.13
CA TRP A 8 4.48 18.65 -5.29
C TRP A 8 3.77 17.50 -6.05
N ASN A 9 4.14 17.25 -7.31
CA ASN A 9 3.75 16.06 -8.10
C ASN A 9 4.93 15.06 -8.20
N ALA A 10 5.96 15.27 -7.38
CA ALA A 10 7.29 14.68 -7.50
C ALA A 10 7.35 13.19 -7.18
N GLY A 11 6.54 12.69 -6.23
CA GLY A 11 6.66 11.30 -5.76
C GLY A 11 6.47 10.27 -6.87
N ASN A 12 5.45 10.45 -7.71
CA ASN A 12 5.09 9.48 -8.73
C ASN A 12 5.98 9.54 -9.98
N ASN A 13 6.38 10.74 -10.40
CA ASN A 13 7.27 10.92 -11.54
C ASN A 13 8.71 10.48 -11.20
N ALA A 14 9.19 10.77 -9.99
CA ALA A 14 10.49 10.29 -9.55
C ALA A 14 10.52 8.76 -9.47
N MET A 15 9.47 8.11 -8.92
CA MET A 15 9.41 6.64 -8.87
C MET A 15 9.52 6.02 -10.27
N LYS A 16 8.78 6.54 -11.24
CA LYS A 16 8.77 6.01 -12.61
C LYS A 16 10.06 6.29 -13.38
N TYR A 17 10.56 7.53 -13.35
CA TYR A 17 11.62 7.98 -14.25
C TYR A 17 13.02 7.94 -13.64
N LEU A 18 13.14 7.81 -12.32
CA LEU A 18 14.43 7.75 -11.62
C LEU A 18 14.61 6.44 -10.86
N TYR A 19 13.77 6.16 -9.86
CA TYR A 19 13.99 5.02 -8.96
C TYR A 19 13.80 3.68 -9.66
N LEU A 20 12.78 3.53 -10.51
CA LEU A 20 12.53 2.28 -11.22
C LEU A 20 13.70 1.90 -12.18
N PRO A 21 14.21 2.78 -13.06
CA PRO A 21 15.39 2.46 -13.88
C PRO A 21 16.64 2.13 -13.06
N VAL A 22 16.91 2.88 -11.98
CA VAL A 22 18.06 2.62 -11.10
C VAL A 22 17.91 1.27 -10.40
N ALA A 23 16.73 0.98 -9.84
CA ALA A 23 16.44 -0.31 -9.21
C ALA A 23 16.51 -1.46 -10.22
N SER A 24 16.06 -1.26 -11.46
CA SER A 24 16.17 -2.26 -12.53
C SER A 24 17.63 -2.59 -12.81
N PHE A 25 18.48 -1.57 -12.98
CA PHE A 25 19.91 -1.75 -13.19
C PHE A 25 20.58 -2.47 -12.02
N LEU A 26 20.36 -2.01 -10.78
CA LEU A 26 20.91 -2.64 -9.59
C LEU A 26 20.42 -4.07 -9.39
N SER A 27 19.15 -4.36 -9.72
CA SER A 27 18.59 -5.72 -9.63
C SER A 27 19.25 -6.68 -10.61
N SER A 28 19.79 -6.19 -11.72
CA SER A 28 20.51 -7.01 -12.69
C SER A 28 21.94 -7.32 -12.26
N ILE A 29 22.56 -6.44 -11.46
CA ILE A 29 23.95 -6.61 -10.99
C ILE A 29 24.00 -7.36 -9.66
N THR A 30 23.11 -7.01 -8.71
CA THR A 30 23.11 -7.55 -7.35
C THR A 30 21.69 -7.98 -6.92
N PRO A 31 21.03 -8.92 -7.63
CA PRO A 31 19.66 -9.32 -7.32
C PRO A 31 19.49 -9.90 -5.91
N ASN A 32 20.53 -10.57 -5.42
CA ASN A 32 20.56 -11.27 -4.13
C ASN A 32 21.18 -10.44 -3.00
N ALA A 33 21.51 -9.17 -3.23
CA ALA A 33 21.94 -8.30 -2.13
C ALA A 33 20.82 -8.24 -1.09
N MET A 34 21.15 -8.60 0.15
CA MET A 34 20.22 -8.54 1.27
C MET A 34 20.13 -7.11 1.77
N LEU A 35 18.91 -6.60 1.85
CA LEU A 35 18.63 -5.37 2.58
C LEU A 35 18.21 -5.73 4.00
N PRO A 36 18.68 -4.99 5.02
CA PRO A 36 18.21 -5.19 6.38
C PRO A 36 16.69 -5.17 6.39
N SER A 37 16.11 -6.26 6.90
CA SER A 37 14.68 -6.53 6.89
C SER A 37 13.95 -5.86 8.05
N ASP A 38 14.67 -5.26 8.99
CA ASP A 38 14.14 -4.53 10.15
C ASP A 38 14.12 -3.02 9.88
N PRO A 39 13.05 -2.46 9.29
CA PRO A 39 12.55 -1.24 9.87
C PRO A 39 12.03 -1.63 11.27
N ASP A 40 12.37 -0.85 12.29
CA ASP A 40 11.68 -0.92 13.58
C ASP A 40 10.20 -0.59 13.33
N TYR A 41 9.42 -1.56 12.84
CA TYR A 41 7.97 -1.43 12.72
C TYR A 41 7.52 -1.04 14.13
N LYS A 42 6.82 0.08 14.24
CA LYS A 42 6.21 0.54 15.51
C LYS A 42 4.98 -0.30 15.82
N GLN A 43 5.13 -1.60 15.68
CA GLN A 43 4.09 -2.58 15.70
C GLN A 43 4.11 -3.33 17.02
N PHE A 44 2.94 -3.77 17.47
CA PHE A 44 2.79 -4.54 18.68
C PHE A 44 3.59 -5.85 18.63
N GLU A 45 4.24 -6.19 19.74
CA GLU A 45 5.13 -7.35 19.84
C GLU A 45 4.46 -8.66 19.43
N TYR A 46 3.17 -8.86 19.74
CA TYR A 46 2.46 -10.07 19.36
C TYR A 46 2.29 -10.20 17.84
N ILE A 47 2.21 -9.10 17.10
CA ILE A 47 2.13 -9.14 15.63
C ILE A 47 3.49 -9.52 15.06
N ASN A 48 4.57 -8.94 15.59
CA ASN A 48 5.94 -9.32 15.22
C ASN A 48 6.19 -10.82 15.51
N ASN A 49 5.72 -11.31 16.66
CA ASN A 49 5.79 -12.73 17.00
C ASN A 49 4.96 -13.58 16.02
N THR A 50 3.75 -13.16 15.69
CA THR A 50 2.93 -13.86 14.68
C THR A 50 3.69 -13.97 13.35
N TYR A 51 4.37 -12.90 12.94
CA TYR A 51 5.14 -12.86 11.70
C TYR A 51 6.35 -13.79 11.73
N LYS A 52 7.07 -13.82 12.85
CA LYS A 52 8.24 -14.68 13.07
C LYS A 52 7.89 -16.16 13.05
N TYR A 53 6.72 -16.54 13.55
CA TYR A 53 6.31 -17.95 13.70
C TYR A 53 5.35 -18.43 12.59
N ASP A 54 4.94 -17.55 11.67
CA ASP A 54 4.11 -17.93 10.53
C ASP A 54 4.92 -18.73 9.51
N LYS A 55 4.65 -20.04 9.45
CA LYS A 55 5.33 -20.98 8.52
C LYS A 55 5.14 -20.66 7.04
N PHE A 56 4.16 -19.83 6.69
CA PHE A 56 3.90 -19.44 5.31
C PHE A 56 4.67 -18.18 4.92
N ARG A 57 5.29 -17.48 5.88
CA ARG A 57 6.16 -16.35 5.59
C ARG A 57 7.54 -16.82 5.18
N CYS A 58 8.12 -16.12 4.22
CA CYS A 58 9.51 -16.33 3.85
C CYS A 58 10.39 -15.82 5.00
N PRO A 59 11.18 -16.67 5.66
CA PRO A 59 12.02 -16.26 6.78
C PRO A 59 13.32 -15.57 6.31
N GLU A 60 13.57 -15.51 5.01
CA GLU A 60 14.77 -14.91 4.44
C GLU A 60 14.68 -13.38 4.42
N ASP A 61 15.83 -12.73 4.60
CA ASP A 61 15.97 -11.29 4.40
C ASP A 61 15.48 -10.86 3.01
N THR A 62 15.02 -9.61 2.93
CA THR A 62 14.48 -9.08 1.68
C THR A 62 15.61 -8.90 0.66
N LYS A 63 15.62 -9.76 -0.35
CA LYS A 63 16.53 -9.64 -1.51
C LYS A 63 16.17 -8.40 -2.32
N PHE A 64 17.18 -7.71 -2.84
CA PHE A 64 17.01 -6.50 -3.63
C PHE A 64 16.07 -6.68 -4.84
N ILE A 65 16.07 -7.87 -5.46
CA ILE A 65 15.14 -8.19 -6.55
C ILE A 65 13.66 -8.03 -6.15
N TYR A 66 13.30 -8.32 -4.89
CA TYR A 66 11.94 -8.16 -4.38
C TYR A 66 11.57 -6.68 -4.25
N ILE A 67 12.49 -5.84 -3.78
CA ILE A 67 12.28 -4.38 -3.73
C ILE A 67 12.07 -3.81 -5.14
N TYR A 68 12.88 -4.23 -6.10
CA TYR A 68 12.70 -3.81 -7.50
C TYR A 68 11.31 -4.18 -8.03
N GLU A 69 10.86 -5.42 -7.81
CA GLU A 69 9.53 -5.85 -8.27
C GLU A 69 8.40 -5.11 -7.54
N LEU A 70 8.55 -4.74 -6.26
CA LEU A 70 7.59 -3.90 -5.53
C LEU A 70 7.52 -2.47 -6.09
N ILE A 71 8.66 -1.84 -6.40
CA ILE A 71 8.70 -0.52 -7.04
C ILE A 71 8.02 -0.58 -8.41
N LYS A 72 8.36 -1.60 -9.22
CA LYS A 72 7.78 -1.83 -10.54
C LYS A 72 6.27 -2.05 -10.46
N ALA A 73 5.79 -2.86 -9.52
CA ALA A 73 4.37 -3.08 -9.28
C ALA A 73 3.66 -1.77 -8.89
N SER A 74 4.23 -1.00 -7.97
CA SER A 74 3.67 0.29 -7.52
C SER A 74 3.54 1.30 -8.66
N VAL A 75 4.60 1.45 -9.49
CA VAL A 75 4.57 2.30 -10.69
C VAL A 75 3.54 1.81 -11.70
N THR A 76 3.46 0.48 -11.91
CA THR A 76 2.51 -0.13 -12.84
C THR A 76 1.07 0.12 -12.42
N VAL A 77 0.74 -0.13 -11.16
CA VAL A 77 -0.59 0.10 -10.59
C VAL A 77 -0.99 1.57 -10.72
N ASN A 78 -0.10 2.50 -10.34
CA ASN A 78 -0.41 3.92 -10.47
C ASN A 78 -0.58 4.34 -11.95
N CYS A 79 0.30 3.89 -12.87
CA CYS A 79 0.20 4.27 -14.29
C CYS A 79 -1.10 3.78 -14.94
N ASN A 80 -1.61 2.63 -14.49
CA ASN A 80 -2.80 2.00 -15.05
C ASN A 80 -4.09 2.34 -14.31
N ILE A 81 -4.07 3.26 -13.34
CA ILE A 81 -5.25 3.56 -12.51
C ILE A 81 -6.48 4.01 -13.31
N ASN A 82 -6.27 4.65 -14.48
CA ASN A 82 -7.36 5.07 -15.35
C ASN A 82 -8.09 3.92 -16.06
N TYR A 83 -7.52 2.70 -16.05
CA TYR A 83 -8.12 1.50 -16.62
C TYR A 83 -8.92 0.68 -15.61
N MET A 84 -9.03 1.16 -14.37
CA MET A 84 -9.79 0.48 -13.32
C MET A 84 -11.28 0.38 -13.70
N PRO A 85 -11.93 -0.80 -13.53
CA PRO A 85 -13.35 -0.95 -13.79
C PRO A 85 -14.17 0.03 -12.96
N LYS A 86 -15.12 0.73 -13.59
CA LYS A 86 -15.86 1.84 -12.95
C LYS A 86 -16.94 1.35 -11.99
N ASP A 87 -17.39 0.13 -12.19
CA ASP A 87 -18.47 -0.57 -11.52
C ASP A 87 -18.00 -1.41 -10.33
N ILE A 88 -16.69 -1.58 -10.14
CA ILE A 88 -16.14 -2.23 -8.94
C ILE A 88 -16.02 -1.20 -7.81
N PRO A 89 -16.76 -1.37 -6.70
CA PRO A 89 -16.65 -0.49 -5.55
C PRO A 89 -15.32 -0.66 -4.83
N LEU A 90 -14.75 0.43 -4.30
CA LEU A 90 -13.46 0.38 -3.60
C LEU A 90 -13.55 0.99 -2.21
N LEU A 91 -13.15 0.23 -1.20
CA LEU A 91 -12.88 0.76 0.13
C LEU A 91 -11.38 0.74 0.37
N PHE A 92 -10.82 1.92 0.65
CA PHE A 92 -9.45 2.05 1.13
C PHE A 92 -9.50 2.18 2.65
N VAL A 93 -8.70 1.38 3.35
CA VAL A 93 -8.50 1.49 4.80
C VAL A 93 -7.00 1.65 5.02
N HIS A 94 -6.58 2.75 5.65
CA HIS A 94 -5.15 3.06 5.78
C HIS A 94 -4.86 3.80 7.08
N SER A 95 -3.72 3.53 7.71
CA SER A 95 -3.29 4.29 8.89
C SER A 95 -2.41 5.49 8.51
N LYS A 96 -2.58 6.64 9.19
CA LYS A 96 -1.63 7.76 9.04
C LYS A 96 -0.23 7.42 9.55
N ASP A 97 -0.14 6.49 10.49
CA ASP A 97 1.10 6.10 11.18
C ASP A 97 1.79 4.88 10.55
N ASP A 98 1.31 4.42 9.38
CA ASP A 98 1.89 3.30 8.64
C ASP A 98 3.35 3.61 8.24
N SER A 99 4.28 2.84 8.83
CA SER A 99 5.73 2.97 8.60
C SER A 99 6.22 2.31 7.30
N VAL A 100 5.34 1.59 6.61
CA VAL A 100 5.66 0.69 5.49
C VAL A 100 5.08 1.22 4.20
N CYS A 101 3.78 1.51 4.20
CA CYS A 101 3.04 2.00 3.06
C CYS A 101 2.63 3.46 3.30
N TYR A 102 3.18 4.33 2.45
CA TYR A 102 3.02 5.78 2.61
C TYR A 102 1.56 6.25 2.49
N TYR A 103 1.03 6.86 3.55
CA TYR A 103 -0.38 7.26 3.65
C TYR A 103 -0.82 8.23 2.55
N GLU A 104 0.00 9.23 2.19
CA GLU A 104 -0.36 10.18 1.11
C GLU A 104 -0.39 9.50 -0.25
N GLY A 105 0.35 8.40 -0.41
CA GLY A 105 0.27 7.52 -1.57
C GLY A 105 -1.15 6.99 -1.76
N THR A 106 -1.77 6.49 -0.69
CA THR A 106 -3.16 6.01 -0.69
C THR A 106 -4.15 7.14 -1.00
N ILE A 107 -3.99 8.33 -0.40
CA ILE A 107 -4.86 9.49 -0.69
C ILE A 107 -4.77 9.88 -2.17
N SER A 108 -3.54 10.00 -2.69
CA SER A 108 -3.28 10.30 -4.11
C SER A 108 -3.89 9.24 -5.03
N PHE A 109 -3.75 7.96 -4.70
CA PHE A 109 -4.32 6.85 -5.46
C PHE A 109 -5.85 6.88 -5.44
N HIS A 110 -6.45 7.00 -4.26
CA HIS A 110 -7.90 7.15 -4.08
C HIS A 110 -8.43 8.30 -4.95
N ASN A 111 -7.80 9.47 -4.92
CA ASN A 111 -8.25 10.64 -5.67
C ASN A 111 -8.19 10.44 -7.19
N LYS A 112 -7.18 9.73 -7.69
CA LYS A 112 -7.02 9.41 -9.12
C LYS A 112 -7.98 8.32 -9.61
N ALA A 113 -8.43 7.41 -8.75
CA ALA A 113 -9.31 6.31 -9.13
C ALA A 113 -10.69 6.83 -9.60
N LYS A 114 -11.10 6.49 -10.82
CA LYS A 114 -12.36 6.94 -11.45
C LYS A 114 -13.48 5.90 -11.34
N VAL A 115 -13.62 5.30 -10.16
CA VAL A 115 -14.69 4.35 -9.85
C VAL A 115 -15.93 5.08 -9.33
N LYS A 116 -17.12 4.51 -9.56
CA LYS A 116 -18.40 5.14 -9.19
C LYS A 116 -18.59 5.24 -7.67
N LYS A 117 -18.35 4.14 -6.96
CA LYS A 117 -18.48 4.04 -5.49
C LYS A 117 -17.10 3.77 -4.89
N LYS A 118 -16.56 4.75 -4.18
CA LYS A 118 -15.33 4.60 -3.40
C LYS A 118 -15.42 5.33 -2.08
N ASP A 119 -14.72 4.81 -1.10
CA ASP A 119 -14.56 5.43 0.22
C ASP A 119 -13.12 5.27 0.71
N LEU A 120 -12.69 6.18 1.58
CA LEU A 120 -11.37 6.20 2.19
C LEU A 120 -11.52 6.35 3.71
N HIS A 121 -11.29 5.27 4.43
CA HIS A 121 -11.28 5.24 5.89
C HIS A 121 -9.85 5.36 6.40
N ILE A 122 -9.54 6.48 7.05
CA ILE A 122 -8.23 6.72 7.65
C ILE A 122 -8.33 6.47 9.16
N VAL A 123 -7.36 5.72 9.68
CA VAL A 123 -7.19 5.48 11.11
C VAL A 123 -5.88 6.08 11.61
N ASP A 124 -5.79 6.28 12.92
CA ASP A 124 -4.62 6.80 13.62
C ASP A 124 -4.18 5.77 14.68
N ASP A 125 -2.98 5.93 15.23
CA ASP A 125 -2.42 5.12 16.33
C ASP A 125 -2.27 3.61 16.01
N MET A 126 -2.09 3.27 14.73
CA MET A 126 -1.84 1.91 14.26
C MET A 126 -0.73 1.89 13.20
N ASP A 127 0.21 0.94 13.24
CA ASP A 127 1.16 0.74 12.14
C ASP A 127 0.51 -0.07 11.00
N HIS A 128 1.30 -0.59 10.07
CA HIS A 128 0.86 -1.22 8.82
C HIS A 128 -0.19 -2.34 8.96
N ALA A 129 -0.06 -3.24 9.93
CA ALA A 129 -1.01 -4.35 10.07
C ALA A 129 -2.24 -3.97 10.89
N ILE A 130 -2.99 -2.99 10.38
CA ILE A 130 -4.21 -2.45 10.99
C ILE A 130 -5.27 -3.53 11.24
N THR A 131 -5.30 -4.61 10.45
CA THR A 131 -6.22 -5.74 10.64
C THR A 131 -5.82 -6.67 11.78
N GLY A 132 -4.60 -6.55 12.28
CA GLY A 132 -4.10 -7.32 13.43
C GLY A 132 -3.90 -6.48 14.68
N ALA A 133 -3.97 -5.14 14.59
CA ALA A 133 -3.75 -4.21 15.70
C ALA A 133 -4.90 -4.22 16.73
N PRO A 134 -4.67 -3.87 18.01
CA PRO A 134 -5.73 -3.70 18.99
C PRO A 134 -6.69 -2.59 18.55
N GLY A 135 -8.00 -2.80 18.63
CA GLY A 135 -9.00 -1.86 18.11
C GLY A 135 -9.33 -2.08 16.62
N ASN A 136 -8.80 -3.14 16.00
CA ASN A 136 -9.15 -3.53 14.63
C ASN A 136 -10.63 -3.88 14.46
N GLU A 137 -11.40 -4.07 15.52
CA GLU A 137 -12.82 -4.40 15.48
C GLU A 137 -13.61 -3.35 14.72
N GLU A 138 -13.30 -2.06 14.90
CA GLU A 138 -13.94 -0.97 14.16
C GLU A 138 -13.59 -0.99 12.68
N ILE A 139 -12.36 -1.38 12.34
CA ILE A 139 -11.91 -1.55 10.94
C ILE A 139 -12.66 -2.71 10.30
N LEU A 140 -12.73 -3.84 10.98
CA LEU A 140 -13.45 -5.02 10.50
C LEU A 140 -14.94 -4.72 10.35
N LYS A 141 -15.54 -4.01 11.30
CA LYS A 141 -16.91 -3.53 11.21
C LYS A 141 -17.12 -2.64 9.99
N LYS A 142 -16.24 -1.66 9.73
CA LYS A 142 -16.32 -0.80 8.54
C LYS A 142 -16.27 -1.60 7.23
N VAL A 143 -15.42 -2.63 7.16
CA VAL A 143 -15.32 -3.52 5.99
C VAL A 143 -16.60 -4.35 5.82
N ILE A 144 -17.14 -4.91 6.91
CA ILE A 144 -18.38 -5.71 6.89
C ILE A 144 -19.58 -4.85 6.49
N ASP A 145 -19.72 -3.66 7.11
CA ASP A 145 -20.79 -2.70 6.81
C ASP A 145 -20.72 -2.31 5.32
N TRP A 146 -19.52 -1.98 4.81
CA TRP A 146 -19.34 -1.65 3.39
C TRP A 146 -19.76 -2.77 2.43
N ILE A 147 -19.38 -4.02 2.73
CA ILE A 147 -19.75 -5.18 1.90
C ILE A 147 -21.26 -5.44 1.98
N SER A 148 -21.86 -5.28 3.15
CA SER A 148 -23.29 -5.51 3.37
C SER A 148 -24.14 -4.48 2.63
N ASP A 149 -23.78 -3.20 2.72
CA ASP A 149 -24.43 -2.10 1.99
C ASP A 149 -24.39 -2.30 0.48
N LEU A 150 -23.31 -2.88 -0.05
CA LEU A 150 -23.20 -3.18 -1.47
C LEU A 150 -24.18 -4.28 -1.90
N ARG A 151 -24.36 -5.31 -1.07
CA ARG A 151 -25.28 -6.42 -1.38
C ARG A 151 -26.74 -6.00 -1.33
N MET A 152 -27.11 -5.17 -0.34
CA MET A 152 -28.48 -4.69 -0.22
C MET A 152 -28.89 -3.81 -1.42
N ASN A 153 -28.00 -2.93 -1.86
CA ASN A 153 -28.28 -2.06 -3.01
C ASN A 153 -28.41 -2.85 -4.33
N ASP A 154 -27.69 -3.97 -4.48
CA ASP A 154 -27.82 -4.86 -5.65
C ASP A 154 -29.16 -5.62 -5.68
N GLU A 155 -29.83 -5.78 -4.54
CA GLU A 155 -31.15 -6.42 -4.42
C GLU A 155 -32.31 -5.44 -4.66
N GLU A 156 -32.12 -4.14 -4.39
CA GLU A 156 -33.12 -3.10 -4.63
C GLU A 156 -33.17 -2.61 -6.10
N GLU A 157 -32.08 -2.75 -6.86
CA GLU A 157 -32.01 -2.38 -8.29
C GLU A 157 -32.48 -3.49 -9.27
N LYS A 158 -32.94 -4.64 -8.78
CA LYS A 158 -33.45 -5.77 -9.58
C LYS A 158 -34.97 -5.93 -9.52
#